data_AF-A0A6L3T4I2-F1
#
_entry.id   AF-A0A6L3T4I2-F1
#
_cell.length_a   1.000
_cell.length_b   1.000
_cell.length_c   1.000
_cell.angle_alpha   90.00
_cell.angle_beta   90.00
_cell.angle_gamma   90.00
#
_symmetry.space_group_name_H-M   'P 1'
#
loop_
_entity.id
_entity.type
_entity.pdbx_description
1 polymer ?
#
loop_
_entity_poly.entity_id
_entity_poly.type
_entity_poly.pdbx_seq_one_letter_code
_entity_poly.pdbx_strand_id
1 'polypeptide(L)'
;MRRFNALAATSGLISLLGIAVPPAARAADQDLIKRGEYLVTAGDCVACHTGPSGKKFAGNYVLDTPIGKIRTPNLTPDKETGLGNWTEEDFYKAFHDGISKDGSYLYPAFPFGWYTKVTKDDVKAIWAYLQSLEPVNEPRKANEIPFPFNIRTALITWRTAFFTAGEFQPDPNASAEVNRGGYLVEGLGHCGMCHNERKLVGNSGLAGKLGGGVIDGWYAPNITPNDHQGIGAWSDEQVVTYLKTGTAPGNMPGVAAGPMRQTIEESLSKMTEADLKAMVAYLRTQKARETYKVKDLEAFNQPNAPGAATYLSYCSSCHKPDGKGVEGAIPALAGNTSVQSAGPETVINVILGGLAAQSGYAPMLAIGQGMTDQEVADVTDYVRNSWGNKAPVITDRGIVSKSRDKIRTMLAGNAPCAEIAQPEIAKALQDAGAADALRNIKQDEFIPRLDSLLPKIKAAVPGAKGDDIVNGLTTAFCKVAKDNDFYRNAPWHTVIGSFSNVTYSQLHNPERRAEAPAQPPTTPRN
;
A
#
# COMPACT_ATOMS: atom_id res chain seq x y z
N MET A 1 96.10 5.89 -13.40
CA MET A 1 95.47 5.96 -12.07
C MET A 1 93.96 5.82 -12.22
N ARG A 2 93.37 4.98 -11.37
CA ARG A 2 91.94 4.87 -10.96
C ARG A 2 90.89 4.46 -12.02
N ARG A 3 90.49 3.18 -11.86
CA ARG A 3 89.24 2.54 -12.29
C ARG A 3 88.01 3.26 -11.68
N PHE A 4 86.91 3.33 -12.42
CA PHE A 4 85.58 3.58 -11.87
C PHE A 4 84.60 2.50 -12.35
N ASN A 5 83.86 1.97 -11.39
CA ASN A 5 82.92 0.85 -11.47
C ASN A 5 81.65 1.22 -12.26
N ALA A 6 81.16 0.31 -13.10
CA ALA A 6 79.79 0.33 -13.60
C ALA A 6 78.98 -0.77 -12.87
N LEU A 7 78.09 -0.34 -11.97
CA LEU A 7 77.04 -1.21 -11.41
C LEU A 7 75.92 -1.34 -12.46
N ALA A 8 75.56 -2.58 -12.80
CA ALA A 8 74.35 -2.89 -13.56
C ALA A 8 73.15 -2.89 -12.60
N ALA A 9 72.17 -2.01 -12.86
CA ALA A 9 70.88 -2.00 -12.20
C ALA A 9 69.87 -2.78 -13.06
N THR A 10 69.49 -3.98 -12.63
CA THR A 10 68.37 -4.74 -13.19
C THR A 10 67.06 -4.21 -12.59
N SER A 11 66.31 -3.44 -13.37
CA SER A 11 64.93 -3.08 -13.04
C SER A 11 64.01 -4.26 -13.38
N GLY A 12 63.49 -4.95 -12.36
CA GLY A 12 62.45 -5.95 -12.53
C GLY A 12 61.09 -5.29 -12.77
N LEU A 13 60.53 -5.44 -13.97
CA LEU A 13 59.12 -5.17 -14.24
C LEU A 13 58.28 -6.25 -13.54
N ILE A 14 57.55 -5.88 -12.49
CA ILE A 14 56.42 -6.65 -11.99
C ILE A 14 55.21 -6.31 -12.88
N SER A 15 54.91 -7.18 -13.84
CA SER A 15 53.65 -7.11 -14.59
C SER A 15 52.49 -7.47 -13.67
N LEU A 16 51.73 -6.47 -13.21
CA LEU A 16 50.38 -6.68 -12.70
C LEU A 16 49.50 -7.22 -13.84
N LEU A 17 49.28 -8.54 -13.88
CA LEU A 17 48.15 -9.11 -14.60
C LEU A 17 46.87 -8.71 -13.85
N GLY A 18 46.28 -7.59 -14.25
CA GLY A 18 44.88 -7.30 -13.92
C GLY A 18 44.02 -8.35 -14.62
N ILE A 19 43.37 -9.22 -13.84
CA ILE A 19 42.35 -10.14 -14.35
C ILE A 19 41.18 -9.28 -14.85
N ALA A 20 41.17 -8.98 -16.14
CA ALA A 20 40.04 -8.34 -16.79
C ALA A 20 38.90 -9.34 -16.86
N VAL A 21 37.84 -9.11 -16.08
CA VAL A 21 36.61 -9.90 -16.17
C VAL A 21 36.03 -9.71 -17.58
N PRO A 22 35.79 -10.79 -18.34
CA PRO A 22 35.29 -10.68 -19.71
C PRO A 22 33.92 -9.98 -19.74
N PRO A 23 33.66 -9.13 -20.76
CA PRO A 23 32.44 -8.32 -20.82
C PRO A 23 31.13 -9.14 -20.79
N ALA A 24 31.15 -10.38 -21.26
CA ALA A 24 30.02 -11.29 -21.18
C ALA A 24 29.68 -11.72 -19.74
N ALA A 25 30.68 -11.92 -18.87
CA ALA A 25 30.47 -12.23 -17.46
C ALA A 25 29.89 -11.03 -16.70
N ARG A 26 30.39 -9.82 -16.99
CA ARG A 26 29.87 -8.57 -16.42
C ARG A 26 28.43 -8.28 -16.88
N ALA A 27 28.08 -8.61 -18.12
CA ALA A 27 26.71 -8.51 -18.62
C ALA A 27 25.76 -9.52 -17.94
N ALA A 28 26.20 -10.77 -17.78
CA ALA A 28 25.43 -11.80 -17.08
C ALA A 28 25.15 -11.45 -15.61
N ASP A 29 26.13 -10.88 -14.89
CA ASP A 29 25.93 -10.40 -13.51
C ASP A 29 24.93 -9.24 -13.44
N GLN A 30 24.94 -8.33 -14.42
CA GLN A 30 23.99 -7.23 -14.49
C GLN A 30 22.56 -7.70 -14.78
N ASP A 31 22.39 -8.68 -15.66
CA ASP A 31 21.06 -9.23 -15.96
C ASP A 31 20.49 -10.01 -14.77
N LEU A 32 21.33 -10.71 -14.02
CA LEU A 32 20.95 -11.36 -12.77
C LEU A 32 20.48 -10.33 -11.73
N ILE A 33 21.22 -9.24 -11.54
CA ILE A 33 20.86 -8.15 -10.61
C ILE A 33 19.56 -7.48 -11.04
N LYS A 34 19.36 -7.18 -12.33
CA LYS A 34 18.11 -6.60 -12.84
C LYS A 34 16.91 -7.52 -12.62
N ARG A 35 17.09 -8.83 -12.85
CA ARG A 35 16.07 -9.83 -12.53
C ARG A 35 15.77 -9.84 -11.03
N GLY A 36 16.79 -9.78 -10.18
CA GLY A 36 16.66 -9.68 -8.74
C GLY A 36 15.89 -8.44 -8.30
N GLU A 37 16.18 -7.28 -8.88
CA GLU A 37 15.46 -6.02 -8.62
C GLU A 37 13.97 -6.16 -8.93
N TYR A 38 13.66 -6.74 -10.09
CA TYR A 38 12.28 -7.00 -10.49
C TYR A 38 11.56 -7.93 -9.51
N LEU A 39 12.20 -9.02 -9.08
CA LEU A 39 11.62 -9.99 -8.17
C LEU A 39 11.46 -9.43 -6.74
N VAL A 40 12.43 -8.65 -6.26
CA VAL A 40 12.32 -7.93 -4.96
C VAL A 40 11.18 -6.93 -4.97
N THR A 41 10.94 -6.28 -6.12
CA THR A 41 9.80 -5.40 -6.33
C THR A 41 8.49 -6.19 -6.36
N ALA A 42 8.41 -7.28 -7.14
CA ALA A 42 7.23 -8.16 -7.22
C ALA A 42 6.90 -8.83 -5.87
N GLY A 43 7.90 -9.07 -5.03
CA GLY A 43 7.77 -9.60 -3.68
C GLY A 43 7.38 -8.57 -2.61
N ASP A 44 7.19 -7.31 -2.99
CA ASP A 44 6.85 -6.19 -2.10
C ASP A 44 7.83 -6.01 -0.91
N CYS A 45 9.10 -6.35 -1.12
CA CYS A 45 10.09 -6.39 -0.04
C CYS A 45 10.32 -5.01 0.58
N VAL A 46 10.27 -3.94 -0.23
CA VAL A 46 10.54 -2.57 0.22
C VAL A 46 9.50 -2.07 1.21
N ALA A 47 8.24 -2.48 1.07
CA ALA A 47 7.13 -2.08 1.93
C ALA A 47 7.32 -2.55 3.37
N CYS A 48 7.87 -3.75 3.56
CA CYS A 48 8.17 -4.29 4.89
C CYS A 48 9.58 -3.96 5.37
N HIS A 49 10.56 -3.78 4.48
CA HIS A 49 11.96 -3.60 4.89
C HIS A 49 12.44 -2.15 4.87
N THR A 50 11.55 -1.17 4.80
CA THR A 50 11.87 0.25 4.96
C THR A 50 11.11 0.81 6.16
N GLY A 51 11.84 1.06 7.25
CA GLY A 51 11.26 1.56 8.50
C GLY A 51 11.15 3.08 8.57
N PRO A 52 10.81 3.63 9.75
CA PRO A 52 10.59 5.06 9.96
C PRO A 52 11.79 5.97 9.65
N SER A 53 13.01 5.42 9.55
CA SER A 53 14.20 6.20 9.16
C SER A 53 14.18 6.57 7.66
N GLY A 54 13.30 5.97 6.86
CA GLY A 54 13.21 6.20 5.42
C GLY A 54 14.36 5.59 4.61
N LYS A 55 15.34 4.95 5.26
CA LYS A 55 16.45 4.29 4.58
C LYS A 55 15.96 2.99 3.94
N LYS A 56 15.95 2.95 2.61
CA LYS A 56 15.46 1.82 1.81
C LYS A 56 16.11 0.51 2.24
N PHE A 57 15.32 -0.54 2.47
CA PHE A 57 15.76 -1.88 2.89
C PHE A 57 16.47 -2.00 4.25
N ALA A 58 16.59 -0.92 5.02
CA ALA A 58 17.30 -0.92 6.31
C ALA A 58 16.52 -1.55 7.47
N GLY A 59 15.30 -2.04 7.24
CA GLY A 59 14.47 -2.72 8.23
C GLY A 59 13.80 -1.78 9.25
N ASN A 60 13.49 -2.31 10.44
CA ASN A 60 12.81 -1.61 11.55
C ASN A 60 11.36 -1.18 11.31
N TYR A 61 10.74 -1.58 10.20
CA TYR A 61 9.28 -1.49 10.06
C TYR A 61 8.60 -2.32 11.13
N VAL A 62 7.50 -1.80 11.69
CA VAL A 62 6.76 -2.45 12.78
C VAL A 62 5.53 -3.14 12.22
N LEU A 63 5.55 -4.47 12.23
CA LEU A 63 4.39 -5.30 11.96
C LEU A 63 3.63 -5.50 13.27
N ASP A 64 2.42 -4.94 13.37
CA ASP A 64 1.55 -5.12 14.52
C ASP A 64 0.70 -6.38 14.34
N THR A 65 1.15 -7.48 14.94
CA THR A 65 0.51 -8.79 14.75
C THR A 65 -0.30 -9.17 15.99
N PRO A 66 -1.26 -10.11 15.89
CA PRO A 66 -2.01 -10.60 17.06
C PRO A 66 -1.13 -11.20 18.16
N ILE A 67 0.10 -11.59 17.84
CA ILE A 67 1.07 -12.15 18.79
C ILE A 67 2.06 -11.12 19.34
N GLY A 68 1.89 -9.84 19.01
CA GLY A 68 2.79 -8.75 19.40
C GLY A 68 3.46 -8.06 18.21
N LYS A 69 4.40 -7.15 18.49
CA LYS A 69 5.04 -6.35 17.44
C LYS A 69 6.32 -7.01 16.95
N ILE A 70 6.41 -7.19 15.65
CA ILE A 70 7.60 -7.73 14.97
C ILE A 70 8.29 -6.61 14.22
N ARG A 71 9.61 -6.49 14.38
CA ARG A 71 10.41 -5.54 13.62
C ARG A 71 11.10 -6.24 12.46
N THR A 72 11.03 -5.68 11.27
CA THR A 72 11.66 -6.30 10.09
C THR A 72 13.19 -6.14 10.11
N PRO A 73 13.94 -7.12 9.60
CA PRO A 73 15.40 -7.03 9.54
C PRO A 73 15.89 -6.10 8.43
N ASN A 74 17.13 -5.65 8.55
CA ASN A 74 17.86 -4.95 7.51
C ASN A 74 18.31 -5.94 6.42
N LEU A 75 17.96 -5.68 5.15
CA LEU A 75 18.32 -6.52 4.00
C LEU A 75 19.56 -6.02 3.24
N THR A 76 20.11 -4.87 3.60
CA THR A 76 21.32 -4.33 2.95
C THR A 76 22.55 -5.20 3.25
N PRO A 77 23.63 -5.15 2.46
CA PRO A 77 24.82 -5.97 2.69
C PRO A 77 25.73 -5.44 3.82
N ASP A 78 25.17 -4.65 4.75
CA ASP A 78 25.88 -4.25 5.96
C ASP A 78 26.28 -5.49 6.78
N LYS A 79 27.54 -5.53 7.22
CA LYS A 79 28.12 -6.72 7.88
C LYS A 79 27.63 -6.92 9.30
N GLU A 80 27.29 -5.83 10.00
CA GLU A 80 26.94 -5.88 11.43
C GLU A 80 25.44 -6.04 11.62
N THR A 81 24.64 -5.32 10.84
CA THR A 81 23.20 -5.16 11.04
C THR A 81 22.37 -5.79 9.93
N GLY A 82 22.97 -6.09 8.76
CA GLY A 82 22.29 -6.61 7.58
C GLY A 82 22.74 -8.02 7.14
N LEU A 83 22.71 -8.25 5.83
CA LEU A 83 23.02 -9.54 5.19
C LEU A 83 24.51 -9.74 4.87
N GLY A 84 25.40 -8.79 5.19
CA GLY A 84 26.79 -8.82 4.73
C GLY A 84 27.64 -10.00 5.22
N ASN A 85 27.20 -10.67 6.30
CA ASN A 85 27.83 -11.88 6.83
C ASN A 85 27.01 -13.15 6.53
N TRP A 86 25.91 -13.08 5.77
CA TRP A 86 25.10 -14.24 5.39
C TRP A 86 25.68 -14.89 4.13
N THR A 87 25.49 -16.20 4.00
CA THR A 87 25.71 -16.89 2.73
C THR A 87 24.43 -16.96 1.91
N GLU A 88 24.54 -17.20 0.59
CA GLU A 88 23.37 -17.44 -0.27
C GLU A 88 22.53 -18.62 0.24
N GLU A 89 23.17 -19.65 0.79
CA GLU A 89 22.49 -20.81 1.36
C GLU A 89 21.74 -20.48 2.66
N ASP A 90 22.32 -19.63 3.53
CA ASP A 90 21.61 -19.13 4.72
C ASP A 90 20.37 -18.33 4.31
N PHE A 91 20.51 -17.49 3.27
CA PHE A 91 19.40 -16.72 2.72
C PHE A 91 18.32 -17.64 2.12
N TYR A 92 18.72 -18.64 1.33
CA TYR A 92 17.79 -19.62 0.76
C TYR A 92 16.99 -20.34 1.85
N LYS A 93 17.63 -20.82 2.92
CA LYS A 93 16.95 -21.47 4.06
C LYS A 93 16.01 -20.51 4.79
N ALA A 94 16.39 -19.26 4.98
CA ALA A 94 15.49 -18.28 5.57
C ALA A 94 14.27 -18.06 4.66
N PHE A 95 14.51 -17.88 3.37
CA PHE A 95 13.51 -17.56 2.36
C PHE A 95 12.51 -18.71 2.10
N HIS A 96 13.01 -19.92 1.85
CA HIS A 96 12.20 -21.11 1.56
C HIS A 96 11.67 -21.79 2.81
N ASP A 97 12.53 -21.94 3.82
CA ASP A 97 12.25 -22.79 4.96
C ASP A 97 11.89 -21.99 6.20
N GLY A 98 11.98 -20.67 6.20
CA GLY A 98 11.73 -19.89 7.41
C GLY A 98 12.73 -20.20 8.52
N ILE A 99 13.97 -20.56 8.17
CA ILE A 99 15.05 -20.89 9.12
C ILE A 99 16.14 -19.82 9.00
N SER A 100 16.32 -19.06 10.07
CA SER A 100 17.34 -18.02 10.16
C SER A 100 18.77 -18.59 10.16
N LYS A 101 19.77 -17.75 9.88
CA LYS A 101 21.20 -18.09 9.89
C LYS A 101 21.66 -18.77 11.20
N ASP A 102 21.06 -18.41 12.32
CA ASP A 102 21.34 -19.00 13.65
C ASP A 102 20.60 -20.34 13.89
N GLY A 103 19.91 -20.88 12.89
CA GLY A 103 19.12 -22.11 12.96
C GLY A 103 17.74 -21.93 13.58
N SER A 104 17.36 -20.71 13.97
CA SER A 104 16.08 -20.46 14.62
C SER A 104 14.92 -20.32 13.61
N TYR A 105 13.73 -20.78 14.02
CA TYR A 105 12.53 -20.61 13.19
C TYR A 105 12.04 -19.16 13.19
N LEU A 106 11.74 -18.68 11.98
CA LEU A 106 11.11 -17.39 11.74
C LEU A 106 9.61 -17.46 12.03
N TYR A 107 9.05 -16.36 12.52
CA TYR A 107 7.61 -16.22 12.64
C TYR A 107 6.98 -16.16 11.23
N PRO A 108 5.79 -16.75 11.01
CA PRO A 108 5.08 -16.71 9.72
C PRO A 108 4.68 -15.31 9.22
N ALA A 109 4.95 -14.26 10.00
CA ALA A 109 4.94 -12.88 9.53
C ALA A 109 5.96 -12.65 8.39
N PHE A 110 7.07 -13.40 8.37
CA PHE A 110 7.87 -13.57 7.16
C PHE A 110 7.18 -14.63 6.29
N PRO A 111 6.79 -14.32 5.04
CA PRO A 111 5.89 -15.16 4.24
C PRO A 111 6.59 -16.36 3.59
N PHE A 112 7.44 -17.06 4.33
CA PHE A 112 8.15 -18.27 3.86
C PHE A 112 7.18 -19.36 3.36
N GLY A 113 5.94 -19.39 3.87
CA GLY A 113 4.88 -20.27 3.36
C GLY A 113 4.61 -20.09 1.86
N TRP A 114 4.67 -18.85 1.36
CA TRP A 114 4.50 -18.53 -0.05
C TRP A 114 5.82 -18.52 -0.79
N TYR A 115 6.87 -17.93 -0.19
CA TYR A 115 8.20 -17.85 -0.79
C TYR A 115 8.85 -19.19 -1.09
N THR A 116 8.46 -20.26 -0.40
CA THR A 116 8.89 -21.62 -0.74
C THR A 116 8.58 -22.03 -2.18
N LYS A 117 7.65 -21.33 -2.86
CA LYS A 117 7.26 -21.57 -4.26
C LYS A 117 8.23 -20.97 -5.28
N VAL A 118 9.10 -20.05 -4.87
CA VAL A 118 10.06 -19.36 -5.74
C VAL A 118 11.14 -20.34 -6.18
N THR A 119 11.64 -20.24 -7.41
CA THR A 119 12.71 -21.13 -7.88
C THR A 119 14.06 -20.75 -7.26
N LYS A 120 14.96 -21.72 -7.08
CA LYS A 120 16.32 -21.44 -6.59
C LYS A 120 17.06 -20.36 -7.40
N ASP A 121 16.91 -20.35 -8.72
CA ASP A 121 17.52 -19.33 -9.58
C ASP A 121 16.96 -17.92 -9.32
N ASP A 122 15.66 -17.81 -9.04
CA ASP A 122 15.05 -16.53 -8.66
C ASP A 122 15.46 -16.07 -7.27
N VAL A 123 15.63 -16.99 -6.32
CA VAL A 123 16.20 -16.66 -4.99
C VAL A 123 17.64 -16.17 -5.12
N LYS A 124 18.44 -16.79 -6.00
CA LYS A 124 19.80 -16.34 -6.31
C LYS A 124 19.81 -14.94 -6.94
N ALA A 125 18.88 -14.66 -7.85
CA ALA A 125 18.75 -13.33 -8.45
C ALA A 125 18.39 -12.26 -7.39
N ILE A 126 17.41 -12.56 -6.52
CA ILE A 126 17.03 -11.71 -5.39
C ILE A 126 18.25 -11.45 -4.49
N TRP A 127 18.98 -12.49 -4.12
CA TRP A 127 20.20 -12.39 -3.31
C TRP A 127 21.24 -11.48 -3.98
N ALA A 128 21.51 -11.67 -5.27
CA ALA A 128 22.47 -10.85 -6.02
C ALA A 128 22.09 -9.36 -6.03
N TYR A 129 20.79 -9.04 -6.20
CA TYR A 129 20.33 -7.66 -6.10
C TYR A 129 20.52 -7.08 -4.70
N LEU A 130 20.11 -7.80 -3.64
CA LEU A 130 20.25 -7.33 -2.27
C LEU A 130 21.72 -7.10 -1.89
N GLN A 131 22.63 -7.96 -2.34
CA GLN A 131 24.07 -7.79 -2.12
C GLN A 131 24.69 -6.63 -2.92
N SER A 132 23.99 -6.12 -3.94
CA SER A 132 24.44 -4.97 -4.73
C SER A 132 24.05 -3.61 -4.14
N LEU A 133 23.19 -3.59 -3.11
CA LEU A 133 22.70 -2.37 -2.48
C LEU A 133 23.81 -1.65 -1.70
N GLU A 134 23.61 -0.35 -1.47
CA GLU A 134 24.43 0.41 -0.54
C GLU A 134 24.26 -0.16 0.89
N PRO A 135 25.35 -0.49 1.61
CA PRO A 135 25.28 -0.93 3.00
C PRO A 135 24.74 0.19 3.89
N VAL A 136 23.71 -0.14 4.69
CA VAL A 136 23.18 0.78 5.70
C VAL A 136 23.36 0.15 7.07
N ASN A 137 24.11 0.80 7.95
CA ASN A 137 24.19 0.38 9.35
C ASN A 137 22.92 0.88 10.08
N GLU A 138 22.02 -0.04 10.38
CA GLU A 138 20.75 0.22 11.07
C GLU A 138 20.40 -0.97 11.96
N PRO A 139 20.81 -0.96 13.24
CA PRO A 139 20.54 -2.05 14.16
C PRO A 139 19.04 -2.30 14.30
N ARG A 140 18.61 -3.55 14.08
CA ARG A 140 17.22 -3.96 14.30
C ARG A 140 16.90 -3.87 15.79
N LYS A 141 15.84 -3.13 16.13
CA LYS A 141 15.28 -3.11 17.48
C LYS A 141 14.60 -4.45 17.81
N ALA A 142 14.56 -4.83 19.08
CA ALA A 142 13.96 -6.08 19.51
C ALA A 142 12.47 -6.19 19.17
N ASN A 143 11.99 -7.42 18.99
CA ASN A 143 10.55 -7.68 18.87
C ASN A 143 9.87 -7.53 20.23
N GLU A 144 8.63 -7.07 20.23
CA GLU A 144 7.79 -6.89 21.42
C GLU A 144 6.71 -7.99 21.42
N ILE A 145 7.15 -9.25 21.57
CA ILE A 145 6.29 -10.44 21.59
C ILE A 145 6.19 -10.91 23.05
N PRO A 146 5.01 -10.89 23.69
CA PRO A 146 4.83 -11.36 25.06
C PRO A 146 4.87 -12.89 25.16
N PHE A 147 5.11 -13.39 26.37
CA PHE A 147 4.89 -14.79 26.72
C PHE A 147 3.39 -15.16 26.54
N PRO A 148 3.05 -16.37 26.05
CA PRO A 148 3.94 -17.47 25.68
C PRO A 148 4.43 -17.43 24.22
N PHE A 149 3.99 -16.45 23.42
CA PHE A 149 4.29 -16.40 21.99
C PHE A 149 5.76 -16.12 21.66
N ASN A 150 6.54 -15.64 22.62
CA ASN A 150 7.99 -15.48 22.48
C ASN A 150 8.76 -16.81 22.48
N ILE A 151 8.12 -17.93 22.85
CA ILE A 151 8.73 -19.25 22.86
C ILE A 151 8.64 -19.86 21.45
N ARG A 152 9.77 -19.85 20.73
CA ARG A 152 9.87 -20.31 19.33
C ARG A 152 9.57 -21.80 19.13
N THR A 153 9.58 -22.65 20.16
CA THR A 153 9.22 -24.08 20.00
C THR A 153 7.76 -24.27 19.62
N ALA A 154 6.86 -23.34 19.98
CA ALA A 154 5.47 -23.37 19.52
C ALA A 154 5.34 -23.25 17.99
N LEU A 155 6.34 -22.63 17.32
CA LEU A 155 6.40 -22.54 15.86
C LEU A 155 6.70 -23.89 15.21
N ILE A 156 7.36 -24.82 15.91
CA ILE A 156 7.61 -26.17 15.40
C ILE A 156 6.27 -26.87 15.20
N THR A 157 5.41 -26.89 16.22
CA THR A 157 4.07 -27.49 16.14
C THR A 157 3.24 -26.87 15.02
N TRP A 158 3.23 -25.53 14.93
CA TRP A 158 2.49 -24.82 13.88
C TRP A 158 3.00 -25.19 12.49
N ARG A 159 4.33 -25.16 12.28
CA ARG A 159 4.95 -25.47 11.00
C ARG A 159 4.65 -26.89 10.57
N THR A 160 4.79 -27.87 11.47
CA THR A 160 4.46 -29.27 11.19
C THR A 160 3.01 -29.45 10.76
N ALA A 161 2.09 -28.65 11.32
CA ALA A 161 0.67 -28.74 10.98
C ALA A 161 0.28 -28.03 9.67
N PHE A 162 0.93 -26.90 9.33
CA PHE A 162 0.40 -25.98 8.31
C PHE A 162 1.36 -25.57 7.20
N PHE A 163 2.67 -25.86 7.32
CA PHE A 163 3.64 -25.51 6.29
C PHE A 163 4.00 -26.71 5.42
N THR A 164 4.01 -26.51 4.10
CA THR A 164 4.49 -27.48 3.12
C THR A 164 5.54 -26.82 2.25
N ALA A 165 6.79 -27.28 2.38
CA ALA A 165 7.89 -26.81 1.55
C ALA A 165 7.74 -27.26 0.09
N GLY A 166 8.25 -26.46 -0.83
CA GLY A 166 8.51 -26.90 -2.20
C GLY A 166 8.18 -25.83 -3.23
N GLU A 167 9.02 -25.78 -4.26
CA GLU A 167 8.89 -24.87 -5.41
C GLU A 167 7.54 -25.05 -6.11
N PHE A 168 7.09 -24.00 -6.79
CA PHE A 168 5.91 -24.05 -7.63
C PHE A 168 6.08 -25.14 -8.70
N GLN A 169 5.07 -25.99 -8.85
CA GLN A 169 5.04 -27.03 -9.86
C GLN A 169 4.05 -26.61 -10.94
N PRO A 170 4.50 -26.32 -12.18
CA PRO A 170 3.62 -26.00 -13.28
C PRO A 170 2.62 -27.13 -13.55
N ASP A 171 1.35 -26.81 -13.74
CA ASP A 171 0.34 -27.76 -14.19
C ASP A 171 0.55 -27.99 -15.70
N PRO A 172 0.84 -29.23 -16.15
CA PRO A 172 1.05 -29.53 -17.55
C PRO A 172 -0.20 -29.34 -18.42
N ASN A 173 -1.39 -29.25 -17.81
CA ASN A 173 -2.64 -29.01 -18.53
C ASN A 173 -3.01 -27.52 -18.59
N ALA A 174 -2.28 -26.66 -17.88
CA ALA A 174 -2.49 -25.22 -17.89
C ALA A 174 -1.60 -24.53 -18.94
N SER A 175 -2.03 -23.38 -19.44
CA SER A 175 -1.19 -22.57 -20.32
C SER A 175 0.04 -22.04 -19.58
N ALA A 176 1.08 -21.66 -20.33
CA ALA A 176 2.27 -21.02 -19.76
C ALA A 176 1.92 -19.73 -19.00
N GLU A 177 0.93 -18.98 -19.47
CA GLU A 177 0.42 -17.77 -18.82
C GLU A 177 -0.23 -18.08 -17.47
N VAL A 178 -1.10 -19.09 -17.39
CA VAL A 178 -1.73 -19.51 -16.12
C VAL A 178 -0.67 -20.01 -15.13
N ASN A 179 0.31 -20.78 -15.60
CA ASN A 179 1.41 -21.25 -14.76
C ASN A 179 2.27 -20.09 -14.25
N ARG A 180 2.56 -19.09 -15.10
CA ARG A 180 3.27 -17.87 -14.69
C ARG A 180 2.47 -17.09 -13.64
N GLY A 181 1.16 -16.96 -13.83
CA GLY A 181 0.27 -16.33 -12.86
C GLY A 181 0.25 -17.05 -11.52
N GLY A 182 0.16 -18.38 -11.54
CA GLY A 182 0.19 -19.21 -10.34
C GLY A 182 1.49 -19.06 -9.58
N TYR A 183 2.63 -19.06 -10.29
CA TYR A 183 3.95 -18.82 -9.69
C TYR A 183 4.02 -17.47 -8.95
N LEU A 184 3.46 -16.42 -9.54
CA LEU A 184 3.48 -15.08 -8.94
C LEU A 184 2.47 -14.94 -7.80
N VAL A 185 1.23 -15.41 -7.96
CA VAL A 185 0.15 -15.29 -6.96
C VAL A 185 0.43 -16.14 -5.72
N GLU A 186 0.94 -17.36 -5.90
CA GLU A 186 1.23 -18.31 -4.81
C GLU A 186 2.64 -18.15 -4.23
N GLY A 187 3.53 -17.48 -4.96
CA GLY A 187 4.92 -17.24 -4.58
C GLY A 187 5.15 -15.81 -4.09
N LEU A 188 5.92 -15.03 -4.87
CA LEU A 188 6.37 -13.69 -4.47
C LEU A 188 5.22 -12.71 -4.19
N GLY A 189 4.12 -12.77 -4.94
CA GLY A 189 2.97 -11.91 -4.72
C GLY A 189 2.15 -12.29 -3.49
N HIS A 190 2.38 -13.49 -2.91
CA HIS A 190 1.80 -14.01 -1.67
C HIS A 190 0.34 -13.63 -1.42
N CYS A 191 -0.49 -13.59 -2.46
CA CYS A 191 -1.81 -12.94 -2.40
C CYS A 191 -2.71 -13.60 -1.34
N GLY A 192 -2.53 -14.91 -1.13
CA GLY A 192 -3.22 -15.66 -0.08
C GLY A 192 -2.93 -15.17 1.34
N MET A 193 -1.80 -14.53 1.61
CA MET A 193 -1.49 -13.97 2.92
C MET A 193 -2.55 -12.95 3.33
N CYS A 194 -2.92 -12.05 2.41
CA CYS A 194 -3.97 -11.05 2.63
C CYS A 194 -5.36 -11.54 2.22
N HIS A 195 -5.50 -12.45 1.26
CA HIS A 195 -6.80 -12.85 0.72
C HIS A 195 -7.33 -14.22 1.17
N ASN A 196 -6.63 -15.01 1.99
CA ASN A 196 -7.22 -16.24 2.56
C ASN A 196 -8.19 -15.96 3.71
N GLU A 197 -9.24 -16.77 3.89
CA GLU A 197 -10.21 -16.62 4.98
C GLU A 197 -9.59 -16.80 6.36
N ARG A 198 -8.70 -17.79 6.51
CA ARG A 198 -8.11 -18.16 7.79
C ARG A 198 -6.60 -17.91 7.78
N LYS A 199 -6.19 -16.77 8.34
CA LYS A 199 -4.78 -16.35 8.40
C LYS A 199 -3.90 -17.27 9.23
N LEU A 200 -4.46 -17.80 10.32
CA LEU A 200 -3.71 -18.61 11.28
C LEU A 200 -3.16 -19.91 10.68
N VAL A 201 -3.77 -20.44 9.61
CA VAL A 201 -3.32 -21.69 8.98
C VAL A 201 -2.53 -21.43 7.69
N GLY A 202 -2.10 -20.18 7.46
CA GLY A 202 -1.18 -19.79 6.40
C GLY A 202 -1.67 -20.09 4.99
N ASN A 203 -0.85 -20.80 4.23
CA ASN A 203 -1.13 -21.23 2.85
C ASN A 203 -1.68 -22.67 2.76
N SER A 204 -2.00 -23.30 3.89
CA SER A 204 -2.55 -24.67 3.89
C SER A 204 -3.92 -24.74 3.21
N GLY A 205 -4.34 -25.94 2.78
CA GLY A 205 -5.67 -26.14 2.17
C GLY A 205 -6.85 -25.74 3.06
N LEU A 206 -6.63 -25.62 4.38
CA LEU A 206 -7.63 -25.17 5.35
C LEU A 206 -7.80 -23.65 5.40
N ALA A 207 -6.94 -22.89 4.71
CA ALA A 207 -6.89 -21.44 4.77
C ALA A 207 -8.10 -20.76 4.13
N GLY A 208 -8.91 -21.51 3.37
CA GLY A 208 -9.97 -20.91 2.57
C GLY A 208 -9.34 -19.98 1.52
N LYS A 209 -8.62 -20.59 0.58
CA LYS A 209 -7.83 -19.92 -0.45
C LYS A 209 -8.60 -18.77 -1.12
N LEU A 210 -8.01 -17.57 -1.06
CA LEU A 210 -8.45 -16.34 -1.74
C LEU A 210 -9.89 -15.87 -1.47
N GLY A 211 -10.56 -16.38 -0.43
CA GLY A 211 -11.95 -16.03 -0.07
C GLY A 211 -12.14 -14.69 0.65
N GLY A 212 -11.06 -13.98 0.96
CA GLY A 212 -11.05 -12.71 1.68
C GLY A 212 -11.00 -12.88 3.20
N GLY A 213 -10.48 -11.87 3.90
CA GLY A 213 -10.30 -11.89 5.35
C GLY A 213 -9.72 -10.58 5.89
N VAL A 214 -9.67 -10.45 7.22
CA VAL A 214 -9.14 -9.24 7.86
C VAL A 214 -7.62 -9.34 7.99
N ILE A 215 -6.92 -8.26 7.63
CA ILE A 215 -5.48 -8.07 7.83
C ILE A 215 -5.22 -6.63 8.28
N ASP A 216 -4.46 -6.46 9.37
CA ASP A 216 -4.14 -5.14 9.96
C ASP A 216 -5.35 -4.23 10.21
N GLY A 217 -6.50 -4.85 10.54
CA GLY A 217 -7.76 -4.14 10.76
C GLY A 217 -8.46 -3.66 9.48
N TRP A 218 -7.98 -4.04 8.29
CA TRP A 218 -8.62 -3.83 6.99
C TRP A 218 -9.20 -5.12 6.45
N TYR A 219 -10.25 -5.03 5.62
CA TYR A 219 -10.80 -6.21 4.96
C TYR A 219 -10.18 -6.37 3.57
N ALA A 220 -9.43 -7.45 3.39
CA ALA A 220 -8.96 -7.88 2.08
C ALA A 220 -10.07 -8.71 1.40
N PRO A 221 -10.60 -8.27 0.25
CA PRO A 221 -11.77 -8.88 -0.37
C PRO A 221 -11.52 -10.29 -0.86
N ASN A 222 -12.60 -11.01 -1.18
CA ASN A 222 -12.51 -12.22 -1.98
C ASN A 222 -11.96 -11.86 -3.37
N ILE A 223 -11.01 -12.63 -3.91
CA ILE A 223 -10.45 -12.39 -5.26
C ILE A 223 -10.60 -13.60 -6.18
N THR A 224 -11.46 -14.55 -5.81
CA THR A 224 -11.91 -15.62 -6.71
C THR A 224 -12.91 -15.07 -7.75
N PRO A 225 -13.19 -15.79 -8.85
CA PRO A 225 -14.10 -15.30 -9.91
C PRO A 225 -15.58 -15.46 -9.49
N ASN A 226 -15.95 -14.89 -8.35
CA ASN A 226 -17.33 -14.71 -7.90
C ASN A 226 -17.84 -13.34 -8.37
N ASP A 227 -19.04 -13.29 -8.94
CA ASP A 227 -19.55 -12.07 -9.60
C ASP A 227 -19.98 -10.96 -8.64
N HIS A 228 -20.25 -11.29 -7.38
CA HIS A 228 -20.74 -10.30 -6.41
C HIS A 228 -19.66 -9.85 -5.45
N GLN A 229 -18.93 -10.82 -4.90
CA GLN A 229 -17.99 -10.61 -3.80
C GLN A 229 -16.53 -10.65 -4.26
N GLY A 230 -16.28 -11.19 -5.45
CA GLY A 230 -14.96 -11.42 -6.01
C GLY A 230 -14.69 -10.58 -7.26
N ILE A 231 -13.76 -11.04 -8.09
CA ILE A 231 -13.39 -10.38 -9.35
C ILE A 231 -14.26 -10.83 -10.54
N GLY A 232 -15.28 -11.66 -10.32
CA GLY A 232 -16.06 -12.30 -11.40
C GLY A 232 -16.74 -11.29 -12.32
N ALA A 233 -17.31 -10.22 -11.76
CA ALA A 233 -17.99 -9.17 -12.53
C ALA A 233 -17.04 -8.14 -13.15
N TRP A 234 -15.74 -8.20 -12.86
CA TRP A 234 -14.75 -7.36 -13.53
C TRP A 234 -14.26 -8.05 -14.80
N SER A 235 -14.02 -7.28 -15.87
CA SER A 235 -13.25 -7.75 -17.02
C SER A 235 -11.78 -7.94 -16.63
N ASP A 236 -11.04 -8.70 -17.43
CA ASP A 236 -9.61 -8.91 -17.17
C ASP A 236 -8.83 -7.59 -17.22
N GLU A 237 -9.19 -6.69 -18.12
CA GLU A 237 -8.61 -5.35 -18.21
C GLU A 237 -8.90 -4.51 -16.97
N GLN A 238 -10.10 -4.63 -16.38
CA GLN A 238 -10.42 -3.95 -15.12
C GLN A 238 -9.56 -4.47 -13.97
N VAL A 239 -9.34 -5.80 -13.88
CA VAL A 239 -8.46 -6.37 -12.85
C VAL A 239 -7.01 -5.95 -13.07
N VAL A 240 -6.49 -6.02 -14.31
CA VAL A 240 -5.13 -5.54 -14.64
C VAL A 240 -4.98 -4.05 -14.30
N THR A 241 -5.97 -3.24 -14.65
CA THR A 241 -5.98 -1.81 -14.32
C THR A 241 -5.93 -1.61 -12.81
N TYR A 242 -6.76 -2.32 -12.05
CA TYR A 242 -6.76 -2.24 -10.59
C TYR A 242 -5.41 -2.62 -9.97
N LEU A 243 -4.78 -3.71 -10.43
CA LEU A 243 -3.46 -4.11 -9.96
C LEU A 243 -2.38 -3.07 -10.31
N LYS A 244 -2.54 -2.34 -11.41
CA LYS A 244 -1.59 -1.32 -11.89
C LYS A 244 -1.79 0.06 -11.25
N THR A 245 -3.03 0.45 -10.98
CA THR A 245 -3.40 1.83 -10.61
C THR A 245 -4.12 1.94 -9.27
N GLY A 246 -4.61 0.84 -8.73
CA GLY A 246 -5.48 0.81 -7.55
C GLY A 246 -6.93 1.18 -7.81
N THR A 247 -7.34 1.27 -9.08
CA THR A 247 -8.72 1.54 -9.46
C THR A 247 -9.24 0.62 -10.54
N ALA A 248 -10.46 0.16 -10.38
CA ALA A 248 -11.24 -0.49 -11.43
C ALA A 248 -12.33 0.50 -11.87
N PRO A 249 -12.27 1.05 -13.10
CA PRO A 249 -13.30 1.94 -13.61
C PRO A 249 -14.55 1.15 -14.06
N GLY A 250 -15.65 1.85 -14.36
CA GLY A 250 -16.86 1.26 -14.93
C GLY A 250 -17.99 1.02 -13.92
N ASN A 251 -18.93 0.14 -14.28
CA ASN A 251 -20.21 -0.02 -13.55
C ASN A 251 -20.09 -0.75 -12.20
N MET A 252 -18.96 -1.43 -11.95
CA MET A 252 -18.65 -2.10 -10.68
C MET A 252 -17.31 -1.56 -10.18
N PRO A 253 -17.26 -0.29 -9.72
CA PRO A 253 -16.00 0.38 -9.46
C PRO A 253 -15.27 -0.25 -8.26
N GLY A 254 -13.95 -0.12 -8.26
CA GLY A 254 -13.10 -0.54 -7.14
C GLY A 254 -12.04 0.51 -6.85
N VAL A 255 -11.77 0.74 -5.58
CA VAL A 255 -10.70 1.64 -5.14
C VAL A 255 -9.91 0.96 -4.03
N ALA A 256 -8.59 0.88 -4.20
CA ALA A 256 -7.69 0.34 -3.21
C ALA A 256 -7.62 1.24 -1.98
N ALA A 257 -7.60 0.63 -0.80
CA ALA A 257 -7.45 1.32 0.47
C ALA A 257 -6.56 0.49 1.39
N GLY A 258 -6.06 1.13 2.45
CA GLY A 258 -5.22 0.46 3.45
C GLY A 258 -3.97 -0.20 2.84
N PRO A 259 -3.58 -1.39 3.34
CA PRO A 259 -2.40 -2.12 2.87
C PRO A 259 -2.40 -2.41 1.36
N MET A 260 -3.56 -2.66 0.76
CA MET A 260 -3.63 -2.98 -0.68
C MET A 260 -3.12 -1.80 -1.54
N ARG A 261 -3.39 -0.56 -1.12
CA ARG A 261 -2.88 0.64 -1.80
C ARG A 261 -1.34 0.65 -1.78
N GLN A 262 -0.74 0.33 -0.64
CA GLN A 262 0.70 0.25 -0.49
C GLN A 262 1.28 -0.86 -1.38
N THR A 263 0.69 -2.05 -1.39
CA THR A 263 1.12 -3.15 -2.27
C THR A 263 1.05 -2.78 -3.76
N ILE A 264 0.05 -2.01 -4.18
CA ILE A 264 -0.01 -1.49 -5.56
C ILE A 264 1.11 -0.49 -5.81
N GLU A 265 1.25 0.51 -4.96
CA GLU A 265 2.24 1.59 -5.11
C GLU A 265 3.67 1.06 -5.09
N GLU A 266 3.97 0.15 -4.16
CA GLU A 266 5.32 -0.35 -3.91
C GLU A 266 5.71 -1.53 -4.82
N SER A 267 4.74 -2.35 -5.23
CA SER A 267 4.97 -3.58 -6.00
C SER A 267 4.23 -3.62 -7.34
N LEU A 268 2.91 -3.85 -7.33
CA LEU A 268 2.17 -4.30 -8.53
C LEU A 268 2.18 -3.28 -9.67
N SER A 269 2.14 -1.98 -9.36
CA SER A 269 2.21 -0.90 -10.36
C SER A 269 3.53 -0.85 -11.14
N LYS A 270 4.58 -1.49 -10.60
CA LYS A 270 5.92 -1.57 -11.21
C LYS A 270 6.16 -2.90 -11.94
N MET A 271 5.20 -3.83 -11.88
CA MET A 271 5.29 -5.10 -12.58
C MET A 271 5.01 -4.95 -14.07
N THR A 272 5.50 -5.90 -14.87
CA THR A 272 5.20 -5.92 -16.30
C THR A 272 3.71 -6.22 -16.52
N GLU A 273 3.12 -5.62 -17.57
CA GLU A 273 1.73 -5.88 -17.90
C GLU A 273 1.46 -7.35 -18.23
N ALA A 274 2.45 -8.05 -18.81
CA ALA A 274 2.36 -9.48 -19.08
C ALA A 274 2.23 -10.31 -17.78
N ASP A 275 2.97 -9.96 -16.73
CA ASP A 275 2.85 -10.64 -15.44
C ASP A 275 1.54 -10.30 -14.73
N LEU A 276 1.04 -9.06 -14.84
CA LEU A 276 -0.28 -8.71 -14.31
C LEU A 276 -1.39 -9.51 -15.03
N LYS A 277 -1.33 -9.63 -16.36
CA LYS A 277 -2.26 -10.48 -17.14
C LYS A 277 -2.17 -11.95 -16.74
N ALA A 278 -0.95 -12.46 -16.55
CA ALA A 278 -0.74 -13.83 -16.08
C ALA A 278 -1.38 -14.06 -14.69
N MET A 279 -1.19 -13.14 -13.75
CA MET A 279 -1.86 -13.19 -12.43
C MET A 279 -3.39 -13.25 -12.60
N VAL A 280 -3.97 -12.41 -13.46
CA VAL A 280 -5.42 -12.43 -13.74
C VAL A 280 -5.85 -13.77 -14.34
N ALA A 281 -5.14 -14.28 -15.35
CA ALA A 281 -5.42 -15.57 -15.97
C ALA A 281 -5.43 -16.71 -14.93
N TYR A 282 -4.50 -16.71 -13.98
CA TYR A 282 -4.50 -17.65 -12.86
C TYR A 282 -5.66 -17.45 -11.88
N LEU A 283 -5.99 -16.21 -11.53
CA LEU A 283 -7.13 -15.94 -10.64
C LEU A 283 -8.46 -16.41 -11.27
N ARG A 284 -8.59 -16.34 -12.60
CA ARG A 284 -9.76 -16.87 -13.33
C ARG A 284 -9.90 -18.38 -13.26
N THR A 285 -8.83 -19.14 -13.01
CA THR A 285 -8.93 -20.60 -12.85
C THR A 285 -9.37 -21.02 -11.45
N GLN A 286 -9.42 -20.09 -10.50
CA GLN A 286 -9.79 -20.42 -9.12
C GLN A 286 -11.28 -20.75 -9.01
N LYS A 287 -11.63 -21.67 -8.11
CA LYS A 287 -13.03 -21.93 -7.79
C LYS A 287 -13.65 -20.68 -7.19
N ALA A 288 -14.73 -20.17 -7.80
CA ALA A 288 -15.52 -19.08 -7.25
C ALA A 288 -16.00 -19.45 -5.84
N ARG A 289 -15.79 -18.54 -4.88
CA ARG A 289 -16.22 -18.72 -3.49
C ARG A 289 -17.26 -17.69 -3.14
N GLU A 290 -18.31 -18.16 -2.48
CA GLU A 290 -19.32 -17.32 -1.85
C GLU A 290 -19.00 -17.28 -0.35
N THR A 291 -18.69 -16.10 0.18
CA THR A 291 -18.33 -15.92 1.60
C THR A 291 -19.47 -15.42 2.45
N TYR A 292 -20.53 -14.90 1.83
CA TYR A 292 -21.80 -14.69 2.50
C TYR A 292 -22.95 -14.83 1.50
N LYS A 293 -24.08 -15.34 1.97
CA LYS A 293 -25.30 -15.41 1.18
C LYS A 293 -25.98 -14.05 1.13
N VAL A 294 -26.08 -13.50 -0.06
CA VAL A 294 -26.75 -12.22 -0.35
C VAL A 294 -28.17 -12.23 0.23
N LYS A 295 -28.49 -11.20 1.01
CA LYS A 295 -29.85 -10.95 1.53
C LYS A 295 -30.35 -9.64 0.95
N ASP A 296 -31.62 -9.61 0.60
CA ASP A 296 -32.27 -8.33 0.31
C ASP A 296 -32.71 -7.69 1.62
N LEU A 297 -32.27 -6.45 1.84
CA LEU A 297 -32.52 -5.71 3.06
C LEU A 297 -33.34 -4.47 2.71
N GLU A 298 -34.63 -4.69 2.43
CA GLU A 298 -35.59 -3.64 1.99
C GLU A 298 -35.65 -2.41 2.91
N ALA A 299 -35.26 -2.56 4.18
CA ALA A 299 -35.15 -1.45 5.12
C ALA A 299 -34.19 -0.34 4.64
N PHE A 300 -33.16 -0.68 3.87
CA PHE A 300 -32.19 0.29 3.34
C PHE A 300 -32.65 0.96 2.03
N ASN A 301 -33.74 0.48 1.41
CA ASN A 301 -34.35 1.09 0.23
C ASN A 301 -35.31 2.25 0.59
N GLN A 302 -35.50 2.54 1.87
CA GLN A 302 -36.45 3.56 2.35
C GLN A 302 -35.76 4.89 2.65
N PRO A 303 -36.43 6.05 2.43
CA PRO A 303 -35.85 7.36 2.75
C PRO A 303 -35.42 7.55 4.22
N ASN A 304 -36.04 6.81 5.14
CA ASN A 304 -35.75 6.84 6.58
C ASN A 304 -34.89 5.66 7.05
N ALA A 305 -34.16 5.00 6.13
CA ALA A 305 -33.25 3.92 6.49
C ALA A 305 -32.25 4.36 7.58
N PRO A 306 -31.87 3.46 8.51
CA PRO A 306 -30.79 3.74 9.46
C PRO A 306 -29.54 4.22 8.73
N GLY A 307 -28.93 5.31 9.19
CA GLY A 307 -27.74 5.91 8.58
C GLY A 307 -28.01 6.85 7.39
N ALA A 308 -29.23 6.92 6.84
CA ALA A 308 -29.54 7.79 5.69
C ALA A 308 -29.36 9.28 6.01
N ALA A 309 -29.81 9.72 7.20
CA ALA A 309 -29.63 11.11 7.64
C ALA A 309 -28.14 11.46 7.79
N THR A 310 -27.36 10.58 8.40
CA THR A 310 -25.89 10.74 8.51
C THR A 310 -25.24 10.80 7.12
N TYR A 311 -25.65 9.94 6.19
CA TYR A 311 -25.15 9.98 4.81
C TYR A 311 -25.46 11.33 4.14
N LEU A 312 -26.70 11.81 4.27
CA LEU A 312 -27.10 13.08 3.69
C LEU A 312 -26.28 14.24 4.24
N SER A 313 -26.07 14.28 5.56
CA SER A 313 -25.32 15.35 6.23
C SER A 313 -23.82 15.35 5.92
N TYR A 314 -23.17 14.19 5.85
CA TYR A 314 -21.72 14.11 5.82
C TYR A 314 -21.11 13.63 4.49
N CYS A 315 -21.87 12.88 3.68
CA CYS A 315 -21.30 12.15 2.53
C CYS A 315 -21.85 12.63 1.18
N SER A 316 -23.12 13.03 1.14
CA SER A 316 -23.86 13.24 -0.11
C SER A 316 -23.35 14.39 -0.98
N SER A 317 -22.69 15.40 -0.39
CA SER A 317 -22.12 16.53 -1.15
C SER A 317 -21.05 16.07 -2.15
N CYS A 318 -20.26 15.06 -1.77
CA CYS A 318 -19.23 14.44 -2.60
C CYS A 318 -19.76 13.20 -3.34
N HIS A 319 -20.35 12.23 -2.61
CA HIS A 319 -20.73 10.92 -3.18
C HIS A 319 -22.11 10.91 -3.86
N LYS A 320 -22.82 12.04 -3.85
CA LYS A 320 -24.18 12.24 -4.38
C LYS A 320 -25.26 11.45 -3.64
N PRO A 321 -26.52 11.93 -3.60
CA PRO A 321 -27.60 11.19 -2.93
C PRO A 321 -27.84 9.77 -3.45
N ASP A 322 -27.48 9.51 -4.71
CA ASP A 322 -27.60 8.20 -5.37
C ASP A 322 -26.33 7.33 -5.27
N GLY A 323 -25.32 7.78 -4.51
CA GLY A 323 -24.09 7.03 -4.29
C GLY A 323 -23.19 6.90 -5.53
N LYS A 324 -23.50 7.56 -6.64
CA LYS A 324 -22.71 7.46 -7.89
C LYS A 324 -21.45 8.30 -7.92
N GLY A 325 -21.27 9.19 -6.94
CA GLY A 325 -20.12 10.08 -6.88
C GLY A 325 -20.06 11.04 -8.07
N VAL A 326 -18.84 11.40 -8.47
CA VAL A 326 -18.56 12.28 -9.60
C VAL A 326 -17.52 11.58 -10.45
N GLU A 327 -17.88 11.23 -11.68
CA GLU A 327 -16.99 10.53 -12.59
C GLU A 327 -15.60 11.20 -12.66
N GLY A 328 -14.55 10.40 -12.52
CA GLY A 328 -13.16 10.86 -12.54
C GLY A 328 -12.69 11.68 -11.32
N ALA A 329 -13.56 12.03 -10.37
CA ALA A 329 -13.20 12.89 -9.23
C ALA A 329 -13.57 12.32 -7.86
N ILE A 330 -14.75 11.70 -7.73
CA ILE A 330 -15.22 11.06 -6.50
C ILE A 330 -15.73 9.66 -6.85
N PRO A 331 -15.20 8.59 -6.24
CA PRO A 331 -15.61 7.24 -6.61
C PRO A 331 -17.07 6.98 -6.26
N ALA A 332 -17.72 6.19 -7.12
CA ALA A 332 -19.04 5.63 -6.82
C ALA A 332 -18.94 4.64 -5.65
N LEU A 333 -19.91 4.76 -4.74
CA LEU A 333 -20.16 3.82 -3.65
C LEU A 333 -21.18 2.76 -4.08
N ALA A 334 -22.12 3.14 -4.95
CA ALA A 334 -23.04 2.20 -5.60
C ALA A 334 -22.28 1.24 -6.50
N GLY A 335 -22.55 -0.06 -6.38
CA GLY A 335 -21.89 -1.13 -7.13
C GLY A 335 -20.42 -1.38 -6.74
N ASN A 336 -19.88 -0.65 -5.75
CA ASN A 336 -18.45 -0.74 -5.43
C ASN A 336 -18.12 -2.05 -4.71
N THR A 337 -17.20 -2.84 -5.25
CA THR A 337 -16.90 -4.19 -4.73
C THR A 337 -16.24 -4.15 -3.35
N SER A 338 -15.44 -3.12 -3.05
CA SER A 338 -14.85 -2.91 -1.71
C SER A 338 -15.92 -2.57 -0.67
N VAL A 339 -16.98 -1.87 -1.07
CA VAL A 339 -18.13 -1.55 -0.19
C VAL A 339 -18.96 -2.81 0.08
N GLN A 340 -19.15 -3.65 -0.93
CA GLN A 340 -19.97 -4.86 -0.86
C GLN A 340 -19.24 -6.10 -0.31
N SER A 341 -17.97 -5.94 0.08
CA SER A 341 -17.17 -6.98 0.72
C SER A 341 -17.81 -7.50 2.00
N ALA A 342 -17.50 -8.75 2.40
CA ALA A 342 -18.19 -9.37 3.54
C ALA A 342 -17.92 -8.63 4.86
N GLY A 343 -16.70 -8.13 5.07
CA GLY A 343 -16.33 -7.34 6.24
C GLY A 343 -16.52 -5.82 6.05
N PRO A 344 -16.98 -5.09 7.09
CA PRO A 344 -17.18 -3.64 7.05
C PRO A 344 -15.90 -2.81 7.23
N GLU A 345 -14.78 -3.44 7.59
CA GLU A 345 -13.60 -2.78 8.16
C GLU A 345 -13.04 -1.69 7.23
N THR A 346 -12.95 -1.97 5.94
CA THR A 346 -12.42 -1.02 4.95
C THR A 346 -13.28 0.25 4.89
N VAL A 347 -14.60 0.14 4.88
CA VAL A 347 -15.50 1.29 4.84
C VAL A 347 -15.39 2.10 6.14
N ILE A 348 -15.38 1.44 7.29
CA ILE A 348 -15.21 2.07 8.61
C ILE A 348 -13.88 2.84 8.66
N ASN A 349 -12.77 2.21 8.26
CA ASN A 349 -11.45 2.82 8.34
C ASN A 349 -11.30 4.01 7.38
N VAL A 350 -11.95 3.95 6.20
CA VAL A 350 -11.99 5.08 5.26
C VAL A 350 -12.78 6.25 5.84
N ILE A 351 -13.93 6.02 6.47
CA ILE A 351 -14.73 7.06 7.12
C ILE A 351 -13.94 7.71 8.27
N LEU A 352 -13.30 6.89 9.12
CA LEU A 352 -12.58 7.37 10.30
C LEU A 352 -11.23 8.01 9.98
N GLY A 353 -10.50 7.46 9.00
CA GLY A 353 -9.12 7.82 8.68
C GLY A 353 -8.94 8.73 7.47
N GLY A 354 -9.96 8.83 6.61
CA GLY A 354 -9.85 9.46 5.31
C GLY A 354 -8.98 8.66 4.33
N LEU A 355 -8.85 9.17 3.11
CA LEU A 355 -7.98 8.64 2.06
C LEU A 355 -7.22 9.78 1.41
N ALA A 356 -5.93 9.57 1.14
CA ALA A 356 -5.13 10.47 0.33
C ALA A 356 -5.66 10.51 -1.12
N ALA A 357 -5.31 11.56 -1.87
CA ALA A 357 -5.62 11.63 -3.29
C ALA A 357 -4.93 10.45 -3.99
N GLN A 358 -5.64 9.79 -4.92
CA GLN A 358 -5.09 8.65 -5.63
C GLN A 358 -5.86 8.35 -6.90
N SER A 359 -5.15 7.86 -7.91
CA SER A 359 -5.70 7.37 -9.17
C SER A 359 -6.61 8.40 -9.87
N GLY A 360 -6.29 9.69 -9.72
CA GLY A 360 -7.08 10.83 -10.20
C GLY A 360 -8.24 11.25 -9.32
N TYR A 361 -8.56 10.52 -8.24
CA TYR A 361 -9.62 10.88 -7.30
C TYR A 361 -9.16 11.90 -6.26
N ALA A 362 -10.10 12.75 -5.86
CA ALA A 362 -9.94 13.68 -4.76
C ALA A 362 -9.70 12.93 -3.44
N PRO A 363 -8.98 13.55 -2.49
CA PRO A 363 -8.78 12.98 -1.16
C PRO A 363 -10.12 12.88 -0.41
N MET A 364 -10.31 11.79 0.33
CA MET A 364 -11.45 11.65 1.24
C MET A 364 -11.08 12.16 2.62
N LEU A 365 -11.92 13.05 3.16
CA LEU A 365 -11.74 13.58 4.52
C LEU A 365 -11.98 12.49 5.56
N ALA A 366 -11.30 12.60 6.70
CA ALA A 366 -11.56 11.79 7.89
C ALA A 366 -12.83 12.26 8.62
N ILE A 367 -13.97 12.27 7.91
CA ILE A 367 -15.27 12.81 8.38
C ILE A 367 -15.77 12.10 9.65
N GLY A 368 -15.38 10.84 9.87
CA GLY A 368 -15.74 10.06 11.04
C GLY A 368 -15.15 10.59 12.35
N GLN A 369 -14.19 11.52 12.30
CA GLN A 369 -13.71 12.22 13.51
C GLN A 369 -14.77 13.15 14.12
N GLY A 370 -15.75 13.59 13.33
CA GLY A 370 -16.90 14.39 13.79
C GLY A 370 -18.17 13.58 14.07
N MET A 371 -18.08 12.26 14.12
CA MET A 371 -19.21 11.33 14.29
C MET A 371 -19.03 10.45 15.52
N THR A 372 -20.15 10.07 16.15
CA THR A 372 -20.22 8.99 17.13
C THR A 372 -19.97 7.63 16.48
N ASP A 373 -19.63 6.63 17.29
CA ASP A 373 -19.41 5.26 16.78
C ASP A 373 -20.69 4.65 16.20
N GLN A 374 -21.85 5.00 16.77
CA GLN A 374 -23.14 4.56 16.26
C GLN A 374 -23.44 5.17 14.88
N GLU A 375 -23.22 6.47 14.69
CA GLU A 375 -23.39 7.14 13.40
C GLU A 375 -22.50 6.52 12.31
N VAL A 376 -21.23 6.23 12.64
CA VAL A 376 -20.30 5.56 11.71
C VAL A 376 -20.79 4.15 11.37
N ALA A 377 -21.27 3.40 12.36
CA ALA A 377 -21.79 2.05 12.12
C ALA A 377 -23.04 2.07 11.23
N ASP A 378 -23.97 2.99 11.51
CA ASP A 378 -25.23 3.10 10.77
C ASP A 378 -25.01 3.59 9.34
N VAL A 379 -24.18 4.61 9.13
CA VAL A 379 -23.87 5.09 7.78
C VAL A 379 -23.07 4.05 6.98
N THR A 380 -22.24 3.24 7.66
CA THR A 380 -21.55 2.12 7.02
C THR A 380 -22.55 1.08 6.53
N ASP A 381 -23.51 0.66 7.37
CA ASP A 381 -24.56 -0.28 6.95
C ASP A 381 -25.41 0.29 5.81
N TYR A 382 -25.76 1.58 5.87
CA TYR A 382 -26.51 2.29 4.84
C TYR A 382 -25.78 2.26 3.49
N VAL A 383 -24.54 2.71 3.43
CA VAL A 383 -23.74 2.75 2.20
C VAL A 383 -23.57 1.35 1.60
N ARG A 384 -23.42 0.33 2.46
CA ARG A 384 -23.19 -1.05 2.05
C ARG A 384 -24.47 -1.80 1.63
N ASN A 385 -25.65 -1.22 1.84
CA ASN A 385 -26.94 -1.84 1.51
C ASN A 385 -27.91 -0.93 0.73
N SER A 386 -27.43 0.23 0.24
CA SER A 386 -28.21 1.16 -0.58
C SER A 386 -27.84 1.05 -2.06
N TRP A 387 -28.72 1.56 -2.94
CA TRP A 387 -28.47 1.66 -4.39
C TRP A 387 -28.16 0.33 -5.07
N GLY A 388 -28.74 -0.76 -4.56
CA GLY A 388 -28.49 -2.12 -5.05
C GLY A 388 -27.26 -2.79 -4.44
N ASN A 389 -26.51 -2.10 -3.57
CA ASN A 389 -25.47 -2.74 -2.77
C ASN A 389 -26.08 -3.77 -1.85
N LYS A 390 -25.38 -4.88 -1.65
CA LYS A 390 -25.76 -5.92 -0.68
C LYS A 390 -24.52 -6.33 0.09
N ALA A 391 -24.59 -6.29 1.42
CA ALA A 391 -23.50 -6.73 2.29
C ALA A 391 -24.02 -7.16 3.69
N PRO A 392 -23.23 -7.93 4.46
CA PRO A 392 -23.58 -8.21 5.85
C PRO A 392 -23.63 -6.93 6.69
N VAL A 393 -24.70 -6.77 7.47
CA VAL A 393 -24.84 -5.68 8.46
C VAL A 393 -23.88 -5.87 9.64
N ILE A 394 -23.44 -4.76 10.23
CA ILE A 394 -22.59 -4.77 11.43
C ILE A 394 -23.38 -5.31 12.62
N THR A 395 -22.96 -6.47 13.13
CA THR A 395 -23.57 -7.11 14.31
C THR A 395 -22.86 -6.70 15.61
N ASP A 396 -21.53 -6.67 15.63
CA ASP A 396 -20.74 -6.08 16.73
C ASP A 396 -20.49 -4.59 16.47
N ARG A 397 -21.32 -3.72 17.05
CA ARG A 397 -21.14 -2.25 16.94
C ARG A 397 -19.82 -1.77 17.57
N GLY A 398 -19.24 -2.53 18.49
CA GLY A 398 -17.94 -2.23 19.10
C GLY A 398 -16.76 -2.25 18.11
N ILE A 399 -16.97 -2.76 16.89
CA ILE A 399 -15.96 -2.72 15.83
C ILE A 399 -15.51 -1.29 15.49
N VAL A 400 -16.43 -0.32 15.52
CA VAL A 400 -16.10 1.07 15.18
C VAL A 400 -15.16 1.67 16.23
N SER A 401 -15.46 1.47 17.52
CA SER A 401 -14.60 1.91 18.62
C SER A 401 -13.20 1.29 18.50
N LYS A 402 -13.13 -0.03 18.26
CA LYS A 402 -11.86 -0.75 18.04
C LYS A 402 -11.08 -0.19 16.84
N SER A 403 -11.76 0.13 15.73
CA SER A 403 -11.13 0.75 14.56
C SER A 403 -10.66 2.17 14.86
N ARG A 404 -11.43 2.97 15.60
CA ARG A 404 -11.07 4.34 15.99
C ARG A 404 -9.83 4.36 16.88
N ASP A 405 -9.73 3.42 17.80
CA ASP A 405 -8.57 3.29 18.68
C ASP A 405 -7.28 2.93 17.93
N LYS A 406 -7.39 2.31 16.75
CA LYS A 406 -6.24 1.86 15.94
C LYS A 406 -5.89 2.77 14.77
N ILE A 407 -6.89 3.41 14.15
CA ILE A 407 -6.67 4.20 12.95
C ILE A 407 -5.81 5.42 13.28
N ARG A 408 -4.67 5.55 12.60
CA ARG A 408 -3.74 6.66 12.77
C ARG A 408 -3.40 7.21 11.40
N THR A 409 -3.93 8.39 11.07
CA THR A 409 -3.65 9.04 9.78
C THR A 409 -3.39 10.53 9.97
N MET A 410 -2.61 11.09 9.04
CA MET A 410 -2.37 12.53 8.98
C MET A 410 -3.70 13.31 8.80
N LEU A 411 -4.60 12.79 7.95
CA LEU A 411 -5.90 13.40 7.67
C LEU A 411 -6.86 13.37 8.87
N ALA A 412 -6.81 12.33 9.69
CA ALA A 412 -7.56 12.27 10.95
C ALA A 412 -6.95 13.18 12.04
N GLY A 413 -5.74 13.69 11.84
CA GLY A 413 -5.05 14.55 12.80
C GLY A 413 -4.41 13.83 13.98
N ASN A 414 -4.58 12.52 14.09
CA ASN A 414 -4.12 11.70 15.21
C ASN A 414 -2.80 10.96 14.92
N ALA A 415 -2.17 11.21 13.77
CA ALA A 415 -0.80 10.81 13.46
C ALA A 415 0.11 12.02 13.21
N PRO A 416 1.45 11.83 13.28
CA PRO A 416 2.41 12.78 12.76
C PRO A 416 2.15 13.10 11.28
N CYS A 417 2.57 14.29 10.84
CA CYS A 417 2.58 14.59 9.42
C CYS A 417 3.55 13.63 8.71
N ALA A 418 3.12 13.08 7.57
CA ALA A 418 3.92 12.14 6.79
C ALA A 418 5.17 12.80 6.20
N GLU A 419 6.11 11.99 5.72
CA GLU A 419 7.11 12.47 4.77
C GLU A 419 6.53 12.51 3.35
N ILE A 420 7.09 13.39 2.51
CA ILE A 420 6.71 13.45 1.09
C ILE A 420 7.38 12.26 0.40
N ALA A 421 6.58 11.34 -0.13
CA ALA A 421 7.06 10.07 -0.65
C ALA A 421 7.96 10.23 -1.89
N GLN A 422 7.66 11.17 -2.78
CA GLN A 422 8.40 11.41 -4.02
C GLN A 422 9.48 12.48 -3.82
N PRO A 423 10.79 12.15 -3.94
CA PRO A 423 11.88 13.11 -3.74
C PRO A 423 11.82 14.34 -4.68
N GLU A 424 11.39 14.13 -5.93
CA GLU A 424 11.21 15.19 -6.92
C GLU A 424 10.09 16.16 -6.55
N ILE A 425 8.99 15.66 -5.95
CA ILE A 425 7.92 16.51 -5.41
C ILE A 425 8.43 17.27 -4.20
N ALA A 426 9.12 16.60 -3.28
CA ALA A 426 9.69 17.23 -2.09
C ALA A 426 10.60 18.41 -2.47
N LYS A 427 11.48 18.19 -3.46
CA LYS A 427 12.35 19.23 -4.02
C LYS A 427 11.56 20.36 -4.69
N ALA A 428 10.59 20.03 -5.54
CA ALA A 428 9.77 21.05 -6.21
C ALA A 428 9.01 21.94 -5.23
N LEU A 429 8.48 21.38 -4.13
CA LEU A 429 7.82 22.15 -3.07
C LEU A 429 8.79 23.04 -2.29
N GLN A 430 10.00 22.55 -2.03
CA GLN A 430 11.07 23.32 -1.40
C GLN A 430 11.47 24.51 -2.28
N ASP A 431 11.77 24.26 -3.56
CA ASP A 431 12.19 25.28 -4.52
C ASP A 431 11.08 26.32 -4.79
N ALA A 432 9.81 25.91 -4.69
CA ALA A 432 8.66 26.82 -4.81
C ALA A 432 8.41 27.67 -3.55
N GLY A 433 9.13 27.43 -2.44
CA GLY A 433 8.91 28.12 -1.16
C GLY A 433 7.59 27.74 -0.48
N ALA A 434 7.08 26.53 -0.72
CA ALA A 434 5.74 26.12 -0.24
C ALA A 434 5.61 26.19 1.28
N ALA A 435 6.65 25.79 2.03
CA ALA A 435 6.63 25.81 3.49
C ALA A 435 6.40 27.22 4.07
N ASP A 436 7.05 28.24 3.50
CA ASP A 436 6.89 29.62 3.97
C ASP A 436 5.56 30.22 3.48
N ALA A 437 5.16 29.93 2.24
CA ALA A 437 3.90 30.40 1.67
C ALA A 437 2.65 29.83 2.38
N LEU A 438 2.76 28.61 2.92
CA LEU A 438 1.67 27.92 3.63
C LEU A 438 1.70 28.14 5.15
N ARG A 439 2.75 28.78 5.68
CA ARG A 439 2.84 29.09 7.10
C ARG A 439 1.85 30.20 7.45
N ASN A 440 1.17 30.06 8.58
CA ASN A 440 0.29 31.09 9.13
C ASN A 440 -0.82 31.58 8.18
N ILE A 441 -1.35 30.72 7.32
CA ILE A 441 -2.49 31.05 6.45
C ILE A 441 -3.81 30.56 7.07
N LYS A 442 -4.90 31.29 6.82
CA LYS A 442 -6.28 30.89 7.14
C LYS A 442 -6.94 30.18 5.95
N GLN A 443 -8.12 29.60 6.18
CA GLN A 443 -8.84 28.84 5.14
C GLN A 443 -9.26 29.69 3.92
N ASP A 444 -9.61 30.95 4.13
CA ASP A 444 -9.92 31.93 3.08
C ASP A 444 -8.70 32.29 2.22
N GLU A 445 -7.49 32.03 2.73
CA GLU A 445 -6.24 32.24 2.01
C GLU A 445 -5.75 30.98 1.25
N PHE A 446 -6.43 29.83 1.36
CA PHE A 446 -5.97 28.60 0.68
C PHE A 446 -5.86 28.76 -0.83
N ILE A 447 -6.92 29.24 -1.47
CA ILE A 447 -6.98 29.44 -2.93
C ILE A 447 -5.87 30.38 -3.43
N PRO A 448 -5.74 31.64 -2.94
CA PRO A 448 -4.74 32.56 -3.47
C PRO A 448 -3.30 32.08 -3.26
N ARG A 449 -3.03 31.29 -2.21
CA ARG A 449 -1.70 30.70 -1.99
C ARG A 449 -1.43 29.55 -2.96
N LEU A 450 -2.42 28.68 -3.18
CA LEU A 450 -2.32 27.57 -4.13
C LEU A 450 -2.17 28.05 -5.58
N ASP A 451 -2.87 29.12 -5.98
CA ASP A 451 -2.74 29.72 -7.31
C ASP A 451 -1.31 30.23 -7.60
N SER A 452 -0.59 30.67 -6.56
CA SER A 452 0.82 31.10 -6.67
C SER A 452 1.80 29.92 -6.72
N LEU A 453 1.50 28.84 -5.99
CA LEU A 453 2.40 27.69 -5.85
C LEU A 453 2.28 26.68 -7.00
N LEU A 454 1.06 26.33 -7.39
CA LEU A 454 0.80 25.22 -8.33
C LEU A 454 1.49 25.38 -9.69
N PRO A 455 1.52 26.57 -10.34
CA PRO A 455 2.24 26.74 -11.60
C PRO A 455 3.75 26.46 -11.48
N LYS A 456 4.38 26.91 -10.39
CA LYS A 456 5.81 26.69 -10.14
C LYS A 456 6.13 25.22 -9.94
N ILE A 457 5.29 24.53 -9.16
CA ILE A 457 5.44 23.11 -8.86
C ILE A 457 5.24 22.29 -10.14
N LYS A 458 4.16 22.53 -10.90
CA LYS A 458 3.90 21.84 -12.17
C LYS A 458 5.05 22.03 -13.17
N ALA A 459 5.63 23.23 -13.24
CA ALA A 459 6.76 23.49 -14.13
C ALA A 459 8.03 22.72 -13.71
N ALA A 460 8.25 22.52 -12.41
CA ALA A 460 9.38 21.76 -11.89
C ALA A 460 9.22 20.23 -12.06
N VAL A 461 7.99 19.73 -12.08
CA VAL A 461 7.67 18.29 -12.20
C VAL A 461 6.59 18.02 -13.27
N PRO A 462 6.87 18.27 -14.56
CA PRO A 462 5.85 18.20 -15.62
C PRO A 462 5.25 16.81 -15.85
N GLY A 463 5.93 15.74 -15.42
CA GLY A 463 5.47 14.36 -15.51
C GLY A 463 4.88 13.78 -14.22
N ALA A 464 4.80 14.56 -13.13
CA ALA A 464 4.26 14.08 -11.87
C ALA A 464 2.74 13.84 -11.97
N LYS A 465 2.25 12.82 -11.25
CA LYS A 465 0.82 12.59 -11.12
C LYS A 465 0.21 13.72 -10.29
N GLY A 466 -1.01 14.12 -10.63
CA GLY A 466 -1.70 15.18 -9.91
C GLY A 466 -1.86 14.84 -8.42
N ASP A 467 -2.19 13.59 -8.12
CA ASP A 467 -2.38 13.09 -6.76
C ASP A 467 -1.12 13.23 -5.90
N ASP A 468 0.07 13.00 -6.48
CA ASP A 468 1.35 13.16 -5.79
C ASP A 468 1.59 14.64 -5.41
N ILE A 469 1.22 15.57 -6.30
CA ILE A 469 1.28 17.01 -6.03
C ILE A 469 0.28 17.40 -4.91
N VAL A 470 -0.96 16.89 -4.96
CA VAL A 470 -1.97 17.14 -3.92
C VAL A 470 -1.50 16.63 -2.56
N ASN A 471 -1.03 15.38 -2.51
CA ASN A 471 -0.56 14.74 -1.28
C ASN A 471 0.70 15.41 -0.73
N GLY A 472 1.63 15.81 -1.62
CA GLY A 472 2.83 16.56 -1.26
C GLY A 472 2.50 17.92 -0.64
N LEU A 473 1.63 18.70 -1.27
CA LEU A 473 1.18 19.99 -0.72
C LEU A 473 0.41 19.84 0.59
N THR A 474 -0.46 18.83 0.68
CA THR A 474 -1.20 18.53 1.92
C THR A 474 -0.24 18.20 3.06
N THR A 475 0.80 17.42 2.77
CA THR A 475 1.87 17.09 3.71
C THR A 475 2.67 18.32 4.12
N ALA A 476 3.06 19.17 3.16
CA ALA A 476 3.76 20.41 3.44
C ALA A 476 2.93 21.35 4.33
N PHE A 477 1.64 21.50 4.04
CA PHE A 477 0.71 22.26 4.87
C PHE A 477 0.61 21.69 6.29
N CYS A 478 0.46 20.38 6.43
CA CYS A 478 0.43 19.73 7.75
C CYS A 478 1.65 20.11 8.58
N LYS A 479 2.86 20.00 8.00
CA LYS A 479 4.13 20.25 8.70
C LYS A 479 4.27 21.68 9.22
N VAL A 480 3.62 22.67 8.59
CA VAL A 480 3.77 24.09 8.96
C VAL A 480 2.55 24.72 9.62
N ALA A 481 1.38 24.07 9.52
CA ALA A 481 0.11 24.65 9.98
C ALA A 481 -0.57 23.89 11.13
N LYS A 482 -0.16 22.63 11.43
CA LYS A 482 -0.80 21.81 12.48
C LYS A 482 -0.81 22.50 13.84
N ASP A 483 0.27 23.18 14.18
CA ASP A 483 0.46 23.85 15.48
C ASP A 483 0.16 25.35 15.42
N ASN A 484 -0.50 25.83 14.36
CA ASN A 484 -0.88 27.24 14.23
C ASN A 484 -2.06 27.60 15.14
N ASP A 485 -1.92 28.70 15.88
CA ASP A 485 -2.94 29.22 16.78
C ASP A 485 -4.30 29.49 16.13
N PHE A 486 -4.34 29.79 14.82
CA PHE A 486 -5.61 29.96 14.09
C PHE A 486 -6.49 28.71 14.11
N TYR A 487 -5.89 27.52 14.20
CA TYR A 487 -6.59 26.24 14.15
C TYR A 487 -6.77 25.60 15.51
N ARG A 488 -6.33 26.25 16.60
CA ARG A 488 -6.42 25.70 17.96
C ARG A 488 -7.84 25.29 18.36
N ASN A 489 -8.85 26.02 17.87
CA ASN A 489 -10.27 25.77 18.15
C ASN A 489 -11.03 25.12 16.98
N ALA A 490 -10.34 24.82 15.88
CA ALA A 490 -10.96 24.18 14.72
C ALA A 490 -10.65 22.67 14.72
N PRO A 491 -11.60 21.80 14.37
CA PRO A 491 -11.29 20.38 14.19
C PRO A 491 -10.25 20.21 13.08
N TRP A 492 -9.03 19.80 13.45
CA TRP A 492 -7.90 19.74 12.52
C TRP A 492 -8.18 18.88 11.28
N HIS A 493 -8.90 17.76 11.46
CA HIS A 493 -9.29 16.88 10.35
C HIS A 493 -10.10 17.61 9.26
N THR A 494 -10.95 18.55 9.65
CA THR A 494 -11.70 19.41 8.73
C THR A 494 -10.80 20.41 8.03
N VAL A 495 -9.82 20.99 8.75
CA VAL A 495 -8.89 21.98 8.20
C VAL A 495 -7.98 21.35 7.14
N ILE A 496 -7.25 20.28 7.50
CA ILE A 496 -6.33 19.59 6.58
C ILE A 496 -7.10 18.97 5.41
N GLY A 497 -8.28 18.41 5.69
CA GLY A 497 -9.17 17.87 4.69
C GLY A 497 -9.64 18.89 3.65
N SER A 498 -10.05 20.07 4.13
CA SER A 498 -10.46 21.18 3.26
C SER A 498 -9.29 21.67 2.41
N PHE A 499 -8.10 21.83 3.01
CA PHE A 499 -6.90 22.20 2.27
C PHE A 499 -6.58 21.20 1.15
N SER A 500 -6.65 19.91 1.45
CA SER A 500 -6.37 18.83 0.50
C SER A 500 -7.35 18.84 -0.68
N ASN A 501 -8.66 19.00 -0.40
CA ASN A 501 -9.69 19.12 -1.44
C ASN A 501 -9.57 20.40 -2.27
N VAL A 502 -9.28 21.54 -1.65
CA VAL A 502 -9.05 22.79 -2.39
C VAL A 502 -7.82 22.64 -3.29
N THR A 503 -6.74 22.01 -2.81
CA THR A 503 -5.55 21.71 -3.61
C THR A 503 -5.89 20.86 -4.83
N TYR A 504 -6.65 19.77 -4.64
CA TYR A 504 -7.13 18.96 -5.77
C TYR A 504 -7.97 19.77 -6.76
N SER A 505 -8.92 20.56 -6.26
CA SER A 505 -9.78 21.39 -7.12
C SER A 505 -8.98 22.42 -7.92
N GLN A 506 -8.01 23.11 -7.30
CA GLN A 506 -7.17 24.08 -7.99
C GLN A 506 -6.22 23.43 -9.00
N LEU A 507 -5.79 22.19 -8.74
CA LEU A 507 -4.91 21.45 -9.62
C LEU A 507 -5.62 20.98 -10.90
N HIS A 508 -6.84 20.44 -10.75
CA HIS A 508 -7.57 19.75 -11.82
C HIS A 508 -8.66 20.59 -12.48
N ASN A 509 -9.23 21.58 -11.78
CA ASN A 509 -10.33 22.41 -12.29
C ASN A 509 -10.02 23.90 -12.10
N PRO A 510 -8.90 24.41 -12.65
CA PRO A 510 -8.56 25.82 -12.50
C PRO A 510 -9.64 26.72 -13.12
N GLU A 511 -10.42 26.27 -14.10
CA GLU A 511 -11.38 27.13 -14.82
C GLU A 511 -12.74 27.33 -14.14
N ARG A 512 -13.03 26.61 -13.03
CA ARG A 512 -14.14 26.98 -12.12
C ARG A 512 -13.92 28.35 -11.42
N ARG A 513 -12.82 29.03 -11.75
CA ARG A 513 -12.47 30.43 -11.44
C ARG A 513 -13.52 31.49 -11.82
N ALA A 514 -14.52 31.22 -12.67
CA ALA A 514 -15.34 32.27 -13.27
C ALA A 514 -16.70 32.56 -12.62
N GLU A 515 -17.23 31.70 -11.76
CA GLU A 515 -18.52 31.95 -11.08
C GLU A 515 -18.30 32.06 -9.58
N ALA A 516 -18.00 33.30 -9.14
CA ALA A 516 -18.31 33.68 -7.77
C ALA A 516 -19.82 33.43 -7.52
N PRO A 517 -20.24 32.98 -6.33
CA PRO A 517 -21.66 32.90 -6.02
C PRO A 517 -22.28 34.27 -6.26
N ALA A 518 -23.28 34.34 -7.14
CA ALA A 518 -24.04 35.55 -7.38
C ALA A 518 -24.48 36.14 -6.03
N GLN A 519 -24.15 37.41 -5.78
CA GLN A 519 -24.61 38.09 -4.59
C GLN A 519 -26.14 37.98 -4.52
N PRO A 520 -26.72 37.65 -3.35
CA PRO A 520 -28.17 37.67 -3.20
C PRO A 520 -28.67 39.09 -3.52
N PRO A 521 -29.80 39.23 -4.24
CA PRO A 521 -30.32 40.52 -4.61
C PRO A 521 -30.55 41.36 -3.35
N THR A 522 -29.96 42.55 -3.33
CA THR A 522 -30.17 43.53 -2.27
C THR A 522 -31.61 44.02 -2.36
N THR A 523 -32.44 43.62 -1.40
CA THR A 523 -33.76 44.20 -1.23
C THR A 523 -33.58 45.68 -0.86
N PRO A 524 -34.14 46.64 -1.62
CA PRO A 524 -34.15 48.04 -1.19
C PRO A 524 -34.99 48.13 0.08
N ARG A 525 -34.41 48.67 1.15
CA ARG A 525 -35.22 49.16 2.27
C ARG A 525 -35.94 50.41 1.78
N ASN A 526 -37.26 50.33 1.69
CA ASN A 526 -38.14 51.50 1.74
C ASN A 526 -38.46 51.82 3.20
#